data_AF-A0A8T5H821-F1
#
_entry.id   AF-A0A8T5H821-F1
#
_cell.length_a   1.000
_cell.length_b   1.000
_cell.length_c   1.000
_cell.angle_alpha   90.00
_cell.angle_beta   90.00
_cell.angle_gamma   90.00
#
_symmetry.space_group_name_H-M   'P 1'
#
loop_
_entity.id
_entity.type
_entity.pdbx_description
1 polymer ?
#
loop_
_entity_poly.entity_id
_entity_poly.type
_entity_poly.pdbx_seq_one_letter_code
_entity_poly.pdbx_strand_id
1 'polypeptide(L)'
;MSEIEAKVEVPVETAEAAVEQVAEAAVETQNQPETKKEGPEKWGIAHIYSSYNNTIIHMTDLTGGETVSISSGGIHVNADRYESSPFAAMKAANAVVEATRTKGFTGFHIKVRAVGGVGSRVPGPGAQAAIRALARGGFKIGRIDDVTPIPHDTTRKKG
;
A
#
# COMPACT_ATOMS: atom_id res chain seq x y z
N MET A 1 -63.94 4.85 -35.84
CA MET A 1 -62.65 5.34 -36.35
C MET A 1 -62.22 6.46 -35.39
N SER A 2 -61.12 6.22 -34.66
CA SER A 2 -60.39 7.09 -33.70
C SER A 2 -61.22 7.65 -32.52
N GLU A 3 -61.17 7.08 -31.30
CA GLU A 3 -60.11 7.22 -30.24
C GLU A 3 -59.88 8.71 -29.89
N ILE A 4 -59.91 9.20 -28.63
CA ILE A 4 -59.14 8.78 -27.44
C ILE A 4 -59.83 9.36 -26.18
N GLU A 5 -59.96 8.55 -25.13
CA GLU A 5 -60.31 8.94 -23.76
C GLU A 5 -59.09 9.53 -23.03
N ALA A 6 -59.24 10.65 -22.33
CA ALA A 6 -58.23 11.16 -21.39
C ALA A 6 -58.87 11.31 -20.01
N LYS A 7 -58.43 10.48 -19.06
CA LYS A 7 -58.81 10.58 -17.65
C LYS A 7 -57.61 10.22 -16.77
N VAL A 8 -57.45 11.01 -15.70
CA VAL A 8 -56.81 10.71 -14.40
C VAL A 8 -55.31 11.03 -14.24
N GLU A 9 -55.05 12.13 -13.53
CA GLU A 9 -53.90 12.37 -12.63
C GLU A 9 -53.93 11.40 -11.43
N VAL A 10 -52.80 10.88 -10.92
CA VAL A 10 -52.17 11.06 -9.56
C VAL A 10 -50.88 10.16 -9.46
N PRO A 11 -50.03 10.18 -8.40
CA PRO A 11 -48.59 10.44 -8.45
C PRO A 11 -47.68 9.20 -8.20
N VAL A 12 -46.46 9.17 -8.72
CA VAL A 12 -45.52 8.01 -8.57
C VAL A 12 -44.27 8.33 -7.73
N GLU A 13 -44.11 9.56 -7.24
CA GLU A 13 -42.87 10.00 -6.56
C GLU A 13 -42.65 9.47 -5.12
N THR A 14 -43.57 8.69 -4.55
CA THR A 14 -43.42 8.19 -3.17
C THR A 14 -42.83 6.77 -3.06
N ALA A 15 -42.49 6.12 -4.17
CA ALA A 15 -42.02 4.73 -4.17
C ALA A 15 -40.49 4.56 -4.15
N GLU A 16 -39.70 5.53 -4.62
CA GLU A 16 -38.23 5.41 -4.64
C GLU A 16 -37.57 5.76 -3.30
N ALA A 17 -38.13 6.71 -2.54
CA ALA A 17 -37.56 7.15 -1.26
C ALA A 17 -37.64 6.08 -0.14
N ALA A 18 -38.55 5.11 -0.27
CA ALA A 18 -38.70 4.04 0.73
C ALA A 18 -37.72 2.86 0.52
N VAL A 19 -37.19 2.68 -0.69
CA VAL A 19 -36.22 1.61 -0.99
C VAL A 19 -34.82 2.01 -0.56
N GLU A 20 -34.51 3.31 -0.62
CA GLU A 20 -33.21 3.85 -0.25
C GLU A 20 -32.99 3.83 1.29
N GLN A 21 -34.04 4.02 2.08
CA GLN A 21 -33.95 4.02 3.55
C GLN A 21 -33.87 2.62 4.18
N VAL A 22 -34.32 1.57 3.49
CA VAL A 22 -34.21 0.17 3.98
C VAL A 22 -32.85 -0.45 3.61
N ALA A 23 -32.20 0.05 2.54
CA ALA A 23 -30.86 -0.39 2.15
C ALA A 23 -29.75 0.16 3.05
N GLU A 24 -29.94 1.34 3.63
CA GLU A 24 -28.93 1.99 4.50
C GLU A 24 -28.93 1.42 5.93
N ALA A 25 -30.01 0.78 6.37
CA ALA A 25 -30.16 0.26 7.74
C ALA A 25 -29.71 -1.20 7.94
N ALA A 26 -29.23 -1.91 6.91
CA ALA A 26 -28.94 -3.35 6.96
C ALA A 26 -27.46 -3.75 6.80
N VAL A 27 -26.51 -2.80 6.76
CA VAL A 27 -25.07 -3.13 6.73
C VAL A 27 -24.28 -2.39 7.84
N GLU A 28 -24.93 -2.10 8.96
CA GLU A 28 -24.20 -1.96 10.22
C GLU A 28 -23.81 -3.35 10.75
N THR A 29 -22.59 -3.40 11.32
CA THR A 29 -22.06 -4.44 12.21
C THR A 29 -21.68 -5.80 11.60
N GLN A 30 -20.53 -5.86 10.92
CA GLN A 30 -19.66 -7.04 11.00
C GLN A 30 -18.19 -6.65 11.25
N ASN A 31 -17.78 -6.86 12.50
CA ASN A 31 -16.40 -6.99 13.01
C ASN A 31 -15.40 -5.86 12.70
N GLN A 32 -15.43 -4.78 13.49
CA GLN A 32 -14.16 -4.27 13.97
C GLN A 32 -13.52 -5.38 14.81
N PRO A 33 -12.36 -5.95 14.44
CA PRO A 33 -11.69 -6.88 15.31
C PRO A 33 -11.31 -6.10 16.58
N GLU A 34 -11.83 -6.59 17.71
CA GLU A 34 -11.52 -6.14 19.05
C GLU A 34 -10.05 -5.72 19.14
N THR A 35 -9.82 -4.55 19.72
CA THR A 35 -8.49 -4.04 20.07
C THR A 35 -7.72 -5.17 20.75
N LYS A 36 -6.83 -5.81 19.98
CA LYS A 36 -5.93 -6.84 20.48
C LYS A 36 -5.30 -6.28 21.75
N LYS A 37 -5.53 -6.96 22.87
CA LYS A 37 -4.82 -6.77 24.15
C LYS A 37 -3.42 -6.27 23.84
N GLU A 38 -3.09 -5.12 24.43
CA GLU A 38 -1.81 -4.43 24.27
C GLU A 38 -0.66 -5.36 24.71
N GLY A 39 -0.27 -6.25 23.80
CA GLY A 39 1.06 -6.82 23.82
C GLY A 39 2.05 -5.67 23.59
N PRO A 40 3.30 -5.80 24.06
CA PRO A 40 4.31 -4.78 23.83
C PRO A 40 4.38 -4.46 22.33
N GLU A 41 4.24 -3.18 21.98
CA GLU A 41 4.31 -2.74 20.59
C GLU A 41 5.65 -3.15 19.99
N LYS A 42 5.61 -4.04 19.00
CA LYS A 42 6.80 -4.43 18.25
C LYS A 42 6.94 -3.52 17.05
N TRP A 43 7.95 -2.67 17.13
CA TRP A 43 8.36 -1.79 16.04
C TRP A 43 9.47 -2.44 15.22
N GLY A 44 9.53 -2.12 13.93
CA GLY A 44 10.57 -2.55 13.01
C GLY A 44 10.94 -1.45 12.02
N ILE A 45 11.85 -1.77 11.09
CA ILE A 45 12.23 -0.87 10.00
C ILE A 45 11.87 -1.51 8.66
N ALA A 46 11.15 -0.76 7.83
CA ALA A 46 10.82 -1.09 6.46
C ALA A 46 11.77 -0.34 5.51
N HIS A 47 12.76 -1.04 4.98
CA HIS A 47 13.65 -0.54 3.94
C HIS A 47 12.99 -0.71 2.57
N ILE A 48 12.68 0.40 1.93
CA ILE A 48 12.11 0.42 0.57
C ILE A 48 13.21 0.90 -0.37
N TYR A 49 13.82 -0.03 -1.08
CA TYR A 49 14.73 0.29 -2.17
C TYR A 49 13.94 0.41 -3.47
N SER A 50 13.90 1.60 -4.06
CA SER A 50 13.19 1.81 -5.32
C SER A 50 14.11 2.41 -6.37
N SER A 51 14.35 1.63 -7.41
CA SER A 51 15.09 2.03 -8.60
C SER A 51 14.16 2.06 -9.82
N TYR A 52 14.66 2.55 -10.96
CA TYR A 52 13.91 2.51 -12.22
C TYR A 52 13.68 1.09 -12.75
N ASN A 53 14.48 0.12 -12.31
CA ASN A 53 14.41 -1.24 -12.82
C ASN A 53 13.71 -2.19 -11.85
N ASN A 54 13.81 -1.97 -10.54
CA ASN A 54 13.19 -2.84 -9.56
C ASN A 54 12.85 -2.09 -8.26
N THR A 55 11.83 -2.58 -7.55
CA THR A 55 11.48 -2.15 -6.18
C THR A 55 11.61 -3.35 -5.23
N ILE A 56 12.42 -3.19 -4.19
CA ILE A 56 12.69 -4.21 -3.17
C ILE A 56 12.20 -3.68 -1.83
N ILE A 57 11.39 -4.48 -1.15
CA ILE A 57 10.87 -4.18 0.18
C ILE A 57 11.50 -5.18 1.13
N HIS A 58 12.22 -4.65 2.10
CA HIS A 58 12.97 -5.42 3.09
C HIS A 58 12.58 -4.95 4.48
N MET A 59 11.98 -5.85 5.25
CA MET A 59 11.59 -5.59 6.64
C MET A 59 12.57 -6.20 7.59
N THR A 60 12.94 -5.42 8.60
CA THR A 60 13.94 -5.75 9.62
C THR A 60 13.45 -5.33 11.00
N ASP A 61 14.16 -5.80 12.02
CA ASP A 61 14.05 -5.29 13.38
C ASP A 61 14.63 -3.86 13.51
N LEU A 62 14.62 -3.28 14.72
CA LEU A 62 15.16 -1.93 14.92
C LEU A 62 16.68 -1.84 14.72
N THR A 63 17.42 -2.91 15.01
CA THR A 63 18.87 -2.91 14.85
C THR A 63 19.28 -3.03 13.38
N GLY A 64 18.40 -3.55 12.53
CA GLY A 64 18.67 -3.84 11.12
C GLY A 64 19.49 -5.12 10.90
N GLY A 65 19.77 -5.87 11.97
CA GLY A 65 20.56 -7.10 11.91
C GLY A 65 19.73 -8.31 11.46
N GLU A 66 18.46 -8.39 11.87
CA GLU A 66 17.61 -9.53 11.57
C GLU A 66 16.55 -9.21 10.52
N THR A 67 16.49 -10.06 9.48
CA THR A 67 15.51 -9.92 8.42
C THR A 67 14.21 -10.62 8.76
N VAL A 68 13.13 -9.83 8.79
CA VAL A 68 11.77 -10.32 8.99
C VAL A 68 11.24 -10.88 7.67
N SER A 69 11.27 -10.11 6.60
CA SER A 69 10.84 -10.59 5.30
C SER A 69 11.42 -9.74 4.20
N ILE A 70 11.62 -10.33 3.04
CA ILE A 70 12.09 -9.65 1.84
C ILE A 70 11.22 -10.06 0.66
N SER A 71 10.84 -9.08 -0.15
CA SER A 71 10.19 -9.33 -1.44
C SER A 71 10.59 -8.27 -2.43
N SER A 72 10.76 -8.66 -3.69
CA SER A 72 11.04 -7.76 -4.80
C SER A 72 9.89 -7.77 -5.79
N GLY A 73 9.76 -6.70 -6.57
CA GLY A 73 8.76 -6.61 -7.63
C GLY A 73 8.89 -7.76 -8.64
N GLY A 74 10.13 -8.15 -8.98
CA GLY A 74 10.41 -9.20 -9.95
C GLY A 74 9.99 -10.61 -9.56
N ILE A 75 9.77 -10.90 -8.27
CA ILE A 75 9.20 -12.21 -7.87
C ILE A 75 7.72 -12.31 -8.28
N HIS A 76 7.03 -11.18 -8.41
CA HIS A 76 5.58 -11.12 -8.64
C HIS A 76 5.17 -10.86 -10.10
N VAL A 77 6.15 -10.59 -10.97
CA VAL A 77 5.91 -10.30 -12.38
C VAL A 77 6.84 -11.14 -13.26
N ASN A 78 6.32 -11.65 -14.37
CA ASN A 78 7.10 -12.50 -15.27
C ASN A 78 7.90 -11.72 -16.33
N ALA A 79 7.64 -10.42 -16.47
CA ALA A 79 8.30 -9.60 -17.49
C ALA A 79 9.23 -8.59 -16.82
N ASP A 80 10.50 -8.61 -17.23
CA ASP A 80 11.59 -7.81 -16.65
C ASP A 80 11.28 -6.30 -16.65
N ARG A 81 10.61 -5.80 -17.69
CA ARG A 81 10.23 -4.38 -17.78
C ARG A 81 9.23 -3.92 -16.72
N TYR A 82 8.51 -4.85 -16.08
CA TYR A 82 7.47 -4.53 -15.10
C TYR A 82 7.93 -4.65 -13.65
N GLU A 83 9.19 -5.01 -13.41
CA GLU A 83 9.76 -5.17 -12.07
C GLU A 83 9.70 -3.90 -11.20
N SER A 84 9.85 -2.71 -11.80
CA SER A 84 9.73 -1.42 -11.11
C SER A 84 8.32 -0.86 -11.08
N SER A 85 7.36 -1.52 -11.74
CA SER A 85 6.00 -0.99 -11.88
C SER A 85 5.33 -0.82 -10.52
N PRO A 86 4.46 0.21 -10.35
CA PRO A 86 3.67 0.37 -9.13
C PRO A 86 2.86 -0.87 -8.77
N PHE A 87 2.39 -1.61 -9.78
CA PHE A 87 1.65 -2.87 -9.60
C PHE A 87 2.52 -3.95 -8.95
N ALA A 88 3.73 -4.16 -9.44
CA ALA A 88 4.68 -5.12 -8.87
C ALA A 88 5.04 -4.74 -7.41
N ALA A 89 5.26 -3.45 -7.16
CA ALA A 89 5.56 -2.94 -5.82
C ALA A 89 4.41 -3.18 -4.82
N MET A 90 3.15 -2.99 -5.25
CA MET A 90 1.99 -3.28 -4.41
C MET A 90 1.88 -4.77 -4.06
N LYS A 91 2.10 -5.66 -5.04
CA LYS A 91 2.11 -7.11 -4.78
C LYS A 91 3.23 -7.53 -3.83
N ALA A 92 4.44 -6.99 -4.04
CA ALA A 92 5.57 -7.22 -3.14
C ALA A 92 5.27 -6.76 -1.71
N ALA A 93 4.63 -5.60 -1.56
CA ALA A 93 4.25 -5.07 -0.26
C ALA A 93 3.22 -5.97 0.45
N ASN A 94 2.21 -6.45 -0.26
CA ASN A 94 1.20 -7.36 0.31
C ASN A 94 1.81 -8.68 0.81
N ALA A 95 2.71 -9.28 0.03
CA ALA A 95 3.42 -10.49 0.45
C ALA A 95 4.25 -10.28 1.73
N VAL A 96 4.93 -9.13 1.83
CA VAL A 96 5.67 -8.72 3.02
C VAL A 96 4.75 -8.48 4.22
N VAL A 97 3.59 -7.85 3.99
CA VAL A 97 2.59 -7.58 5.03
C VAL A 97 2.08 -8.88 5.65
N GLU A 98 1.72 -9.86 4.82
CA GLU A 98 1.21 -11.16 5.29
C GLU A 98 2.24 -11.91 6.13
N ALA A 99 3.49 -11.99 5.64
CA ALA A 99 4.60 -12.61 6.37
C ALA A 99 4.90 -11.93 7.71
N THR A 100 4.85 -10.60 7.71
CA THR A 100 5.17 -9.77 8.88
C THR A 100 4.06 -9.76 9.92
N ARG A 101 2.79 -9.80 9.48
CA ARG A 101 1.62 -9.89 10.36
C ARG A 101 1.64 -11.18 11.17
N THR A 102 2.10 -12.28 10.56
CA THR A 102 2.27 -13.57 11.24
C THR A 102 3.32 -13.51 12.35
N LYS A 103 4.34 -12.66 12.19
CA LYS A 103 5.43 -12.45 13.16
C LYS A 103 5.08 -11.49 14.30
N GLY A 104 3.93 -10.81 14.22
CA GLY A 104 3.39 -9.99 15.30
C GLY A 104 3.97 -8.58 15.41
N PHE A 105 4.50 -8.02 14.32
CA PHE A 105 4.88 -6.60 14.28
C PHE A 105 3.64 -5.71 14.26
N THR A 106 3.72 -4.58 14.95
CA THR A 106 2.62 -3.61 15.12
C THR A 106 2.82 -2.34 14.29
N GLY A 107 4.06 -1.93 14.06
CA GLY A 107 4.39 -0.72 13.32
C GLY A 107 5.79 -0.73 12.73
N PHE A 108 6.02 0.13 11.74
CA PHE A 108 7.29 0.25 11.03
C PHE A 108 7.71 1.71 10.85
N HIS A 109 9.01 1.95 10.98
CA HIS A 109 9.67 3.13 10.43
C HIS A 109 10.07 2.87 8.99
N ILE A 110 9.74 3.78 8.08
CA ILE A 110 9.99 3.61 6.65
C ILE A 110 11.27 4.35 6.30
N LYS A 111 12.20 3.63 5.67
CA LYS A 111 13.42 4.20 5.08
C LYS A 111 13.39 3.98 3.58
N VAL A 112 13.17 5.06 2.84
CA VAL A 112 13.14 5.05 1.37
C VAL A 112 14.56 5.26 0.85
N ARG A 113 14.97 4.45 -0.12
CA ARG A 113 16.31 4.53 -0.72
C ARG A 113 16.21 4.45 -2.25
N ALA A 114 16.69 5.47 -2.93
CA ALA A 114 16.99 5.40 -4.36
C ALA A 114 18.39 4.79 -4.60
N VAL A 115 18.79 4.64 -5.86
CA VAL A 115 20.12 4.10 -6.22
C VAL A 115 21.24 4.94 -5.58
N GLY A 116 21.13 6.26 -5.68
CA GLY A 116 22.06 7.23 -5.11
C GLY A 116 23.49 7.12 -5.64
N GLY A 117 24.43 7.74 -4.93
CA GLY A 117 25.84 7.83 -5.37
C GLY A 117 25.98 8.62 -6.67
N VAL A 118 26.57 7.97 -7.68
CA VAL A 118 26.66 8.48 -9.07
C VAL A 118 25.41 8.21 -9.90
N GLY A 119 24.48 7.40 -9.38
CA GLY A 119 23.23 7.02 -10.02
C GLY A 119 22.10 8.03 -9.79
N SER A 120 20.87 7.60 -10.06
CA SER A 120 19.69 8.43 -9.79
C SER A 120 19.48 8.60 -8.29
N ARG A 121 19.26 9.84 -7.89
CA ARG A 121 18.85 10.22 -6.53
C ARG A 121 17.33 10.21 -6.35
N VAL A 122 16.58 10.15 -7.45
CA VAL A 122 15.12 10.13 -7.42
C VAL A 122 14.66 8.69 -7.18
N PRO A 123 13.85 8.44 -6.13
CA PRO A 123 13.25 7.13 -5.93
C PRO A 123 12.43 6.70 -7.15
N GLY A 124 12.45 5.40 -7.44
CA GLY A 124 11.68 4.83 -8.54
C GLY A 124 10.15 4.95 -8.36
N PRO A 125 9.38 4.67 -9.43
CA PRO A 125 7.92 4.80 -9.42
C PRO A 125 7.23 3.87 -8.42
N GLY A 126 7.88 2.77 -8.01
CA GLY A 126 7.34 1.82 -7.03
C GLY A 126 7.40 2.30 -5.58
N ALA A 127 8.18 3.34 -5.23
CA ALA A 127 8.34 3.79 -3.85
C ALA A 127 7.01 4.21 -3.20
N GLN A 128 6.28 5.12 -3.85
CA GLN A 128 5.02 5.65 -3.32
C GLN A 128 3.93 4.57 -3.27
N ALA A 129 3.93 3.64 -4.22
CA ALA A 129 2.99 2.53 -4.26
C ALA A 129 3.24 1.54 -3.11
N ALA A 130 4.51 1.25 -2.81
CA ALA A 130 4.88 0.40 -1.68
C ALA A 130 4.47 1.02 -0.34
N ILE A 131 4.75 2.31 -0.10
CA ILE A 131 4.36 3.01 1.14
C ILE A 131 2.84 2.95 1.34
N ARG A 132 2.07 3.21 0.28
CA ARG A 132 0.61 3.15 0.33
C ARG A 132 0.11 1.74 0.64
N ALA A 133 0.71 0.71 0.06
CA ALA A 133 0.34 -0.68 0.31
C ALA A 133 0.65 -1.10 1.75
N LEU A 134 1.79 -0.68 2.30
CA LEU A 134 2.13 -0.91 3.72
C LEU A 134 1.13 -0.24 4.66
N ALA A 135 0.69 0.99 4.35
CA ALA A 135 -0.36 1.68 5.11
C ALA A 135 -1.68 0.91 5.07
N ARG A 136 -2.08 0.44 3.88
CA ARG A 136 -3.30 -0.34 3.69
C ARG A 136 -3.23 -1.73 4.36
N GLY A 137 -2.03 -2.26 4.54
CA GLY A 137 -1.75 -3.51 5.25
C GLY A 137 -2.04 -3.47 6.76
N GLY A 138 -2.39 -2.31 7.32
CA GLY A 138 -2.83 -2.17 8.70
C GLY A 138 -1.69 -2.01 9.72
N PHE A 139 -0.47 -1.69 9.28
CA PHE A 139 0.63 -1.34 10.18
C PHE A 139 0.58 0.14 10.58
N LYS A 140 0.96 0.44 11.82
CA LYS A 140 1.22 1.82 12.22
C LYS A 140 2.48 2.33 11.52
N ILE A 141 2.35 3.40 10.75
CA ILE A 141 3.50 4.06 10.12
C ILE A 141 4.07 5.08 11.08
N GLY A 142 5.35 4.94 11.41
CA GLY A 142 6.07 5.95 12.19
C GLY A 142 6.74 6.99 11.30
N ARG A 143 8.04 7.20 11.50
CA ARG A 143 8.86 8.12 10.71
C ARG A 143 9.07 7.58 9.29
N ILE A 144 9.06 8.49 8.32
CA ILE A 144 9.39 8.23 6.93
C ILE A 144 10.62 9.08 6.61
N ASP A 145 11.75 8.41 6.41
CA ASP A 145 13.03 9.06 6.12
C ASP A 145 13.52 8.66 4.72
N ASP A 146 14.03 9.64 3.96
CA ASP A 146 14.80 9.37 2.74
C ASP A 146 16.28 9.14 3.13
N VAL A 147 16.76 7.93 2.90
CA VAL A 147 18.14 7.49 3.16
C VAL A 147 18.90 7.22 1.86
N THR A 148 18.49 7.89 0.77
CA THR A 148 19.23 7.86 -0.50
C THR A 148 20.67 8.34 -0.27
N PRO A 149 21.69 7.55 -0.63
CA PRO A 149 23.08 7.91 -0.35
C PRO A 149 23.52 9.10 -1.21
N ILE A 150 23.84 10.21 -0.54
CA ILE A 150 24.36 11.44 -1.16
C ILE A 150 25.85 11.54 -0.82
N PRO A 151 26.75 11.38 -1.81
CA PRO A 151 28.18 11.49 -1.56
C PRO A 151 28.58 12.97 -1.48
N HIS A 152 29.58 13.28 -0.64
CA HIS A 152 30.13 14.65 -0.53
C HIS A 152 30.80 15.10 -1.83
N ASP A 153 31.48 14.17 -2.50
CA ASP A 153 32.03 14.34 -3.86
C ASP A 153 31.74 13.10 -4.71
N THR A 154 31.59 13.27 -6.02
CA THR A 154 31.14 12.21 -6.93
C THR A 154 32.27 11.65 -7.78
N THR A 155 32.25 10.35 -8.03
CA THR A 155 33.08 9.75 -9.09
C THR A 155 32.43 9.93 -10.47
N ARG A 156 33.20 9.71 -11.54
CA ARG A 156 32.72 9.87 -12.92
C ARG A 156 31.52 8.95 -13.19
N LYS A 157 30.39 9.53 -13.64
CA LYS A 157 29.21 8.77 -14.06
C LYS A 157 29.51 7.96 -15.32
N LYS A 158 28.91 6.76 -15.43
CA LYS A 158 28.93 5.95 -16.65
C LYS A 158 28.22 6.71 -17.79
N GLY A 159 28.93 6.90 -18.90
CA GLY A 159 28.39 7.45 -20.15
C GLY A 159 27.68 6.40 -20.98
#